data_AF-A0A8H6QGN9-F1
#
_entry.id   AF-A0A8H6QGN9-F1
#
_cell.length_a   1.000
_cell.length_b   1.000
_cell.length_c   1.000
_cell.angle_alpha   90.00
_cell.angle_beta   90.00
_cell.angle_gamma   90.00
#
_symmetry.space_group_name_H-M   'P 1'
#
loop_
_entity.id
_entity.type
_entity.pdbx_description
1 polymer ?
#
loop_
_entity_poly.entity_id
_entity_poly.type
_entity_poly.pdbx_seq_one_letter_code
_entity_poly.pdbx_strand_id
1 'polypeptide(L)'
;MSSAEDRVNALRGYKATLSNPRVSKEAKQHAQDVLDNELGGEQVHDDFYQSRGDDQKDPNRVRAGLKAATHNPGVSDAGKRSAAEKYTQQFGQGPDE
;
A
#
# COMPACT_ATOMS: atom_id res chain seq x y z
N MET A 1 4.64 1.23 27.33
CA MET A 1 4.93 2.00 26.10
C MET A 1 4.11 1.37 24.99
N SER A 2 3.32 2.14 24.24
CA SER A 2 2.56 1.64 23.08
C SER A 2 3.53 1.12 22.02
N SER A 3 3.27 -0.11 21.52
CA SER A 3 4.10 -0.75 20.50
C SER A 3 4.03 0.02 19.18
N ALA A 4 5.04 -0.12 18.32
CA ALA A 4 5.00 0.46 16.98
C ALA A 4 3.77 -0.02 16.18
N GLU A 5 3.35 -1.28 16.41
CA GLU A 5 2.10 -1.84 15.86
C GLU A 5 0.85 -1.08 16.31
N ASP A 6 0.77 -0.71 17.58
CA ASP A 6 -0.36 0.03 18.12
C ASP A 6 -0.46 1.42 17.47
N ARG A 7 0.68 2.07 17.24
CA ARG A 7 0.73 3.38 16.55
C ARG A 7 0.27 3.27 15.10
N VAL A 8 0.69 2.24 14.37
CA VAL A 8 0.23 1.98 12.99
C VAL A 8 -1.27 1.66 12.94
N ASN A 9 -1.77 0.86 13.89
CA ASN A 9 -3.19 0.58 14.00
C ASN A 9 -4.00 1.84 14.31
N ALA A 10 -3.51 2.71 15.20
CA ALA A 10 -4.12 4.00 15.49
C ALA A 10 -4.14 4.92 14.26
N LEU A 11 -3.00 5.05 13.56
CA LEU A 11 -2.90 5.82 12.30
C LEU A 11 -3.97 5.38 11.30
N ARG A 12 -4.11 4.06 11.09
CA ARG A 12 -5.12 3.48 10.20
C ARG A 12 -6.55 3.84 10.64
N GLY A 13 -6.82 3.78 11.94
CA GLY A 13 -8.11 4.15 12.52
C GLY A 13 -8.47 5.62 12.27
N TYR A 14 -7.56 6.55 12.53
CA TYR A 14 -7.80 7.98 12.31
C TYR A 14 -7.92 8.33 10.82
N LYS A 15 -7.13 7.70 9.93
CA LYS A 15 -7.26 7.89 8.47
C LYS A 15 -8.64 7.40 7.96
N ALA A 16 -9.17 6.32 8.54
CA ALA A 16 -10.52 5.85 8.24
C ALA A 16 -11.59 6.85 8.70
N THR A 17 -11.42 7.46 9.88
CA THR A 17 -12.30 8.52 10.42
C THR A 17 -12.40 9.71 9.46
N LEU A 18 -11.29 10.15 8.87
CA LEU A 18 -11.27 11.24 7.87
C LEU A 18 -12.09 10.90 6.61
N SER A 19 -11.98 9.66 6.15
CA SER A 19 -12.61 9.20 4.90
C SER A 19 -14.10 8.87 5.06
N ASN A 20 -14.56 8.61 6.28
CA ASN A 20 -15.93 8.19 6.54
C ASN A 20 -16.91 9.37 6.41
N PRO A 21 -17.91 9.33 5.51
CA PRO A 21 -18.89 10.41 5.34
C PRO A 21 -19.86 10.55 6.53
N ARG A 22 -19.97 9.53 7.39
CA ARG A 22 -20.87 9.53 8.55
C ARG A 22 -20.25 10.17 9.81
N VAL A 23 -18.98 10.55 9.75
CA VAL A 23 -18.27 11.16 10.87
C VAL A 23 -18.45 12.69 10.83
N SER A 24 -18.65 13.29 12.01
CA SER A 24 -18.81 14.75 12.13
C SER A 24 -17.54 15.52 11.73
N LYS A 25 -17.69 16.81 11.43
CA LYS A 25 -16.56 17.66 11.08
C LYS A 25 -15.58 17.81 12.24
N GLU A 26 -16.06 17.97 13.49
CA GLU A 26 -15.17 18.10 14.64
C GLU A 26 -14.36 16.82 14.86
N ALA A 27 -14.98 15.65 14.73
CA ALA A 27 -14.29 14.37 14.87
C ALA A 27 -13.22 14.16 13.79
N LYS A 28 -13.44 14.65 12.56
CA LYS A 28 -12.42 14.64 11.50
C LYS A 28 -11.28 15.60 11.80
N GLN A 29 -11.57 16.81 12.27
CA GLN A 29 -10.52 17.77 12.66
C GLN A 29 -9.65 17.21 13.77
N HIS A 30 -10.25 16.61 14.81
CA HIS A 30 -9.50 15.94 15.87
C HIS A 30 -8.68 14.77 15.34
N ALA A 31 -9.24 13.93 14.46
CA ALA A 31 -8.49 12.84 13.85
C ALA A 31 -7.28 13.34 13.05
N GLN A 32 -7.41 14.46 12.36
CA GLN A 32 -6.29 15.07 11.64
C GLN A 32 -5.22 15.61 12.59
N ASP A 33 -5.62 16.29 13.66
CA ASP A 33 -4.71 16.82 14.68
C ASP A 33 -3.88 15.71 15.35
N VAL A 34 -4.50 14.59 15.69
CA VAL A 34 -3.83 13.42 16.28
C VAL A 34 -2.86 12.76 15.28
N LEU A 35 -3.24 12.66 14.01
CA LEU A 35 -2.37 12.13 12.95
C LEU A 35 -1.10 12.98 12.80
N ASP A 36 -1.26 14.30 12.74
CA ASP A 36 -0.16 15.23 12.44
C ASP A 36 0.75 15.46 13.65
N ASN A 37 0.18 15.59 14.86
CA ASN A 37 0.93 16.02 16.05
C ASN A 37 1.36 14.90 17.00
N GLU A 38 0.61 13.79 17.07
CA GLU A 38 0.84 12.74 18.08
C GLU A 38 1.41 11.45 17.49
N LEU A 39 0.93 11.05 16.31
CA LEU A 39 1.31 9.79 15.67
C LEU A 39 2.39 9.93 14.59
N GLY A 40 2.85 11.14 14.25
CA GLY A 40 3.92 11.37 13.27
C GLY A 40 3.51 11.11 11.81
N GLY A 41 2.20 11.10 11.53
CA GLY A 41 1.64 11.02 10.18
C GLY A 41 2.15 9.84 9.35
N GLU A 42 2.56 10.12 8.12
CA GLU A 42 2.96 9.12 7.12
C GLU A 42 4.34 8.48 7.43
N GLN A 43 5.19 9.15 8.22
CA GLN A 43 6.57 8.69 8.49
C GLN A 43 6.61 7.37 9.26
N VAL A 44 5.72 7.22 10.25
CA VAL A 44 5.66 6.03 11.10
C VAL A 44 5.07 4.83 10.36
N HIS A 45 4.25 5.08 9.33
CA HIS A 45 3.76 4.03 8.46
C HIS A 45 4.92 3.42 7.65
N ASP A 46 5.69 4.23 6.94
CA ASP A 46 6.77 3.74 6.09
C ASP A 46 7.90 3.07 6.90
N ASP A 47 8.28 3.65 8.03
CA ASP A 47 9.30 3.08 8.92
C ASP A 47 8.89 1.70 9.47
N PHE A 48 7.60 1.49 9.76
CA PHE A 48 7.10 0.22 10.27
C PHE A 48 7.08 -0.88 9.21
N TYR A 49 6.71 -0.55 7.96
CA TYR A 49 6.75 -1.52 6.85
C TYR A 49 8.19 -1.90 6.48
N GLN A 50 9.13 -0.94 6.55
CA GLN A 50 10.56 -1.18 6.37
C GLN A 50 11.12 -2.09 7.47
N SER A 51 10.75 -1.86 8.73
CA SER A 51 11.26 -2.66 9.85
C SER A 51 10.63 -4.06 9.97
N ARG A 52 9.43 -4.29 9.40
CA ARG A 52 8.88 -5.65 9.22
C ARG A 52 9.56 -6.45 8.10
N GLY A 53 10.36 -5.82 7.25
CA GLY A 53 10.98 -6.47 6.09
C GLY A 53 10.01 -6.81 4.96
N ASP A 54 8.82 -6.20 4.96
CA ASP A 54 7.78 -6.42 3.94
C ASP A 54 8.13 -5.79 2.57
N ASP A 55 9.17 -4.96 2.51
CA ASP A 55 9.70 -4.40 1.27
C ASP A 55 10.33 -5.44 0.35
N GLN A 56 10.75 -6.58 0.90
CA GLN A 56 11.26 -7.70 0.10
C GLN A 56 10.09 -8.54 -0.42
N LYS A 57 9.35 -7.98 -1.40
CA LYS A 57 8.27 -8.71 -2.07
C LYS A 57 8.80 -10.01 -2.63
N ASP A 58 8.13 -11.12 -2.30
CA ASP A 58 8.45 -12.43 -2.83
C ASP A 58 8.49 -12.39 -4.38
N PRO A 59 9.65 -12.65 -5.01
CA PRO A 59 9.81 -12.58 -6.45
C PRO A 59 8.81 -13.46 -7.21
N ASN A 60 8.42 -14.61 -6.65
CA ASN A 60 7.42 -15.49 -7.25
C ASN A 60 6.02 -14.87 -7.24
N ARG A 61 5.67 -14.16 -6.17
CA ARG A 61 4.38 -13.43 -6.09
C ARG A 61 4.36 -12.25 -7.05
N VAL A 62 5.47 -11.51 -7.16
CA VAL A 62 5.59 -10.41 -8.12
C VAL A 62 5.46 -10.93 -9.55
N ARG A 63 6.18 -12.02 -9.88
CA ARG A 63 6.09 -12.70 -11.18
C ARG A 63 4.66 -13.12 -11.50
N ALA A 64 3.99 -13.81 -10.56
CA ALA A 64 2.62 -14.27 -10.74
C ALA A 64 1.64 -13.11 -10.93
N GLY A 65 1.77 -12.03 -10.15
CA GLY A 65 0.92 -10.85 -10.26
C GLY A 65 1.06 -10.12 -11.59
N LEU A 66 2.30 -9.94 -12.07
CA LEU A 66 2.57 -9.32 -13.36
C LEU A 66 2.01 -10.18 -14.52
N LYS A 67 2.23 -11.51 -14.48
CA LYS A 67 1.65 -12.44 -15.46
C LYS A 67 0.12 -12.47 -15.44
N ALA A 68 -0.50 -12.37 -14.26
CA ALA A 68 -1.95 -12.29 -14.16
C ALA A 68 -2.47 -10.98 -14.78
N ALA A 69 -1.78 -9.86 -14.54
CA ALA A 69 -2.17 -8.57 -15.08
C ALA A 69 -2.14 -8.51 -16.62
N THR A 70 -1.25 -9.25 -17.29
CA THR A 70 -1.21 -9.31 -18.76
C THR A 70 -2.42 -10.04 -19.36
N HIS A 71 -3.00 -11.00 -18.64
CA HIS A 71 -4.13 -11.82 -19.12
C HIS A 71 -5.49 -11.35 -18.63
N ASN A 72 -5.53 -10.50 -17.59
CA ASN A 72 -6.77 -10.11 -16.96
C ASN A 72 -7.61 -9.23 -17.89
N PRO A 73 -8.86 -9.63 -18.24
CA PRO A 73 -9.72 -8.84 -19.11
C PRO A 73 -10.15 -7.50 -18.48
N GLY A 74 -10.11 -7.39 -17.15
CA GLY A 74 -10.38 -6.15 -16.41
C GLY A 74 -9.21 -5.16 -16.39
N VAL A 75 -8.05 -5.52 -16.96
CA VAL A 75 -6.90 -4.61 -17.11
C VAL A 75 -6.90 -4.02 -18.51
N SER A 76 -6.64 -2.70 -18.60
CA SER A 76 -6.55 -2.00 -19.88
C SER A 76 -5.37 -2.50 -20.72
N ASP A 77 -5.43 -2.31 -22.04
CA ASP A 77 -4.34 -2.75 -22.92
C ASP A 77 -3.01 -2.03 -22.63
N ALA A 78 -3.06 -0.78 -22.17
CA ALA A 78 -1.88 -0.07 -21.67
C ALA A 78 -1.33 -0.70 -20.38
N GLY A 79 -2.23 -1.10 -19.46
CA GLY A 79 -1.86 -1.78 -18.22
C GLY A 79 -1.23 -3.15 -18.47
N LYS A 80 -1.79 -3.93 -19.41
CA LYS A 80 -1.24 -5.23 -19.83
C LYS A 80 0.17 -5.09 -20.40
N ARG A 81 0.38 -4.14 -21.32
CA ARG A 81 1.70 -3.85 -21.89
C ARG A 81 2.71 -3.45 -20.82
N SER A 82 2.32 -2.53 -19.93
CA SER A 82 3.18 -2.10 -18.82
C SER A 82 3.54 -3.26 -17.88
N ALA A 83 2.62 -4.18 -17.63
CA ALA A 83 2.87 -5.37 -16.81
C ALA A 83 3.84 -6.34 -17.50
N ALA A 84 3.70 -6.55 -18.81
CA ALA A 84 4.61 -7.38 -19.60
C ALA A 84 6.03 -6.78 -19.64
N GLU A 85 6.16 -5.47 -19.88
CA GLU A 85 7.45 -4.78 -19.87
C GLU A 85 8.17 -4.91 -18.52
N LYS A 86 7.44 -4.69 -17.42
CA LYS A 86 7.98 -4.86 -16.06
C LYS A 86 8.38 -6.31 -15.78
N TYR A 87 7.58 -7.28 -16.27
CA TYR A 87 7.91 -8.69 -16.14
C TYR A 87 9.24 -9.00 -16.82
N THR A 88 9.41 -8.59 -18.09
CA THR A 88 10.63 -8.82 -18.84
C THR A 88 11.82 -8.08 -18.25
N GLN A 89 11.65 -6.84 -17.79
CA GLN A 89 12.71 -6.10 -17.11
C GLN A 89 13.20 -6.79 -15.84
N GLN A 90 12.29 -7.42 -15.07
CA GLN A 90 12.62 -8.01 -13.78
C GLN A 90 13.09 -9.46 -13.86
N PHE A 91 12.63 -10.22 -14.86
CA PHE A 91 12.88 -11.66 -14.98
C PHE A 91 13.61 -12.08 -16.26
N GLY A 92 13.87 -11.15 -17.19
CA GLY A 92 14.64 -11.40 -18.42
C GLY A 92 13.92 -12.25 -19.48
N GLN A 93 12.65 -12.60 -19.27
CA GLN A 93 11.84 -13.41 -20.19
C GLN A 93 10.43 -12.82 -20.34
N GLY A 94 9.69 -13.25 -21.36
CA GLY A 94 8.29 -12.89 -21.54
C GLY A 94 7.37 -13.54 -20.49
N PRO A 95 6.19 -12.96 -20.20
CA PRO A 95 5.21 -13.57 -19.30
C PRO A 95 4.64 -14.90 -19.82
N ASP A 96 4.77 -15.17 -21.12
CA ASP A 96 4.21 -16.35 -21.81
C ASP A 96 5.26 -17.42 -22.19
N GLU A 97 6.53 -17.15 -21.89
CA GLU A 97 7.66 -18.11 -21.99
C GLU A 97 7.83 -18.89 -20.69
#